data_AF-A0A7S2WH59-F1
#
_entry.id   AF-A0A7S2WH59-F1
#
_cell.length_a   1.000
_cell.length_b   1.000
_cell.length_c   1.000
_cell.angle_alpha   90.00
_cell.angle_beta   90.00
_cell.angle_gamma   90.00
#
_symmetry.space_group_name_H-M   'P 1'
#
loop_
_entity.id
_entity.type
_entity.pdbx_description
1 polymer ?
#
loop_
_entity_poly.entity_id
_entity_poly.type
_entity_poly.pdbx_seq_one_letter_code
_entity_poly.pdbx_strand_id
1 'polypeptide(L)'
;VTRLRKAGYSGVLTRDIFNNPTIRELAKFIDQRMGSNIVVAEQGILTESFGYAPVQDWFVNKAMTCANHYNQAFVLRIHDTLSQASLEDALNRIAKQHDMLRCIFDASKQEQ
;
A
#
# COMPACT_ATOMS: atom_id res chain seq x y z
N VAL A 1 1.90 13.16 -3.56
CA VAL A 1 1.15 12.38 -4.58
C VAL A 1 -0.04 11.63 -4.01
N THR A 2 0.10 10.71 -3.05
CA THR A 2 -1.04 9.90 -2.54
C THR A 2 -2.24 10.73 -2.05
N ARG A 3 -1.99 11.80 -1.27
CA ARG A 3 -3.05 12.73 -0.85
C ARG A 3 -3.73 13.47 -2.02
N LEU A 4 -2.96 13.85 -3.05
CA LEU A 4 -3.50 14.48 -4.26
C LEU A 4 -4.42 13.51 -5.03
N ARG A 5 -4.03 12.25 -5.17
CA ARG A 5 -4.88 11.21 -5.80
C ARG A 5 -6.19 11.02 -5.04
N LYS A 6 -6.14 10.94 -3.70
CA LYS A 6 -7.35 10.87 -2.85
C LYS A 6 -8.26 12.09 -3.00
N ALA A 7 -7.71 13.26 -3.31
CA ALA A 7 -8.46 14.49 -3.56
C ALA A 7 -8.94 14.63 -5.02
N GLY A 8 -8.78 13.59 -5.86
CA GLY A 8 -9.24 13.59 -7.26
C GLY A 8 -8.19 14.00 -8.28
N TYR A 9 -6.98 14.39 -7.86
CA TYR A 9 -5.88 14.77 -8.75
C TYR A 9 -5.03 13.55 -9.14
N SER A 10 -5.66 12.53 -9.70
CA SER A 10 -5.02 11.23 -10.03
C SER A 10 -3.93 11.32 -11.09
N GLY A 11 -3.95 12.35 -11.93
CA GLY A 11 -2.97 12.60 -12.99
C GLY A 11 -1.64 13.23 -12.54
N VAL A 12 -1.47 13.54 -11.25
CA VAL A 12 -0.21 14.14 -10.74
C VAL A 12 0.78 13.04 -10.38
N LEU A 13 1.96 13.07 -11.02
CA LEU A 13 3.07 12.17 -10.77
C LEU A 13 4.11 12.81 -9.85
N THR A 14 4.97 11.99 -9.24
CA THR A 14 6.07 12.49 -8.39
C THR A 14 7.00 13.43 -9.16
N ARG A 15 7.30 13.11 -10.43
CA ARG A 15 8.08 13.97 -11.32
C ARG A 15 7.48 15.37 -11.47
N ASP A 16 6.15 15.48 -11.50
CA ASP A 16 5.48 16.76 -11.66
C ASP A 16 5.69 17.67 -10.44
N ILE A 17 5.82 17.09 -9.24
CA ILE A 17 6.16 17.84 -8.02
C ILE A 17 7.58 18.39 -8.11
N PHE A 18 8.53 17.60 -8.61
CA PHE A 18 9.91 18.06 -8.79
C PHE A 18 10.05 19.11 -9.90
N ASN A 19 9.26 18.99 -10.96
CA ASN A 19 9.25 19.95 -12.07
C ASN A 19 8.51 21.25 -11.73
N ASN A 20 7.68 21.26 -10.69
CA ASN A 20 6.92 22.42 -10.21
C ASN A 20 7.17 22.60 -8.70
N PRO A 21 8.39 23.04 -8.32
CA PRO A 21 8.86 22.98 -6.94
C PRO A 21 8.12 23.92 -5.98
N THR A 22 7.33 24.87 -6.49
CA THR A 22 6.50 25.75 -5.66
C THR A 22 5.01 25.37 -5.72
N ILE A 23 4.29 25.66 -4.64
CA ILE A 23 2.83 25.46 -4.59
C ILE A 23 2.13 26.20 -5.74
N ARG A 24 2.60 27.41 -6.09
CA ARG A 24 2.07 28.22 -7.18
C ARG A 24 2.21 27.53 -8.54
N GLU A 25 3.40 27.01 -8.84
CA GLU A 25 3.66 26.33 -10.12
C GLU A 25 2.87 25.03 -10.20
N LEU A 26 2.85 24.26 -9.10
CA LEU A 26 2.13 22.99 -9.06
C LEU A 26 0.62 23.19 -9.22
N ALA A 27 0.05 24.22 -8.59
CA ALA A 27 -1.36 24.57 -8.75
C ALA A 27 -1.68 24.93 -10.22
N LYS A 28 -0.87 25.79 -10.85
CA LYS A 28 -1.03 26.13 -12.28
C LYS A 28 -0.93 24.90 -13.18
N PHE A 29 0.02 24.01 -12.91
CA PHE A 29 0.18 22.76 -13.64
C PHE A 29 -1.05 21.86 -13.51
N ILE A 30 -1.62 21.75 -12.32
CA ILE A 30 -2.83 20.96 -12.05
C ILE A 30 -4.04 21.57 -12.77
N ASP A 31 -4.25 22.88 -12.68
CA ASP A 31 -5.37 23.59 -13.31
C ASP A 31 -5.35 23.42 -14.84
N GLN A 32 -4.16 23.46 -15.45
CA GLN A 32 -3.98 23.24 -16.89
C GLN A 32 -4.27 21.80 -17.34
N ARG A 33 -4.26 20.83 -16.42
CA ARG A 33 -4.52 19.40 -16.68
C ARG A 33 -5.89 18.93 -16.20
N MET A 34 -6.79 19.85 -15.84
CA MET A 34 -8.18 19.54 -15.46
C MET A 34 -8.87 18.78 -16.59
N GLY A 35 -8.98 17.47 -16.40
CA GLY A 35 -9.33 16.47 -17.42
C GLY A 35 -8.69 15.10 -17.19
N SER A 36 -7.82 14.96 -16.17
CA SER A 36 -7.18 13.68 -15.88
C SER A 36 -8.20 12.63 -15.40
N ASN A 37 -8.27 11.51 -16.12
CA ASN A 37 -9.01 10.31 -15.77
C ASN A 37 -8.88 10.00 -14.27
N ILE A 38 -10.02 9.91 -13.59
CA ILE A 38 -10.09 9.40 -12.23
C ILE A 38 -9.72 7.92 -12.32
N VAL A 39 -8.49 7.59 -11.96
CA VAL A 39 -8.11 6.20 -11.73
C VAL A 39 -8.83 5.76 -10.45
N VAL A 40 -9.95 5.07 -10.61
CA VAL A 40 -10.66 4.43 -9.51
C VAL A 40 -9.90 3.14 -9.20
N ALA A 41 -9.19 3.14 -8.08
CA ALA A 41 -8.57 1.93 -7.58
C ALA A 41 -9.68 0.96 -7.13
N GLU A 42 -9.51 -0.33 -7.40
CA GLU A 42 -10.39 -1.37 -6.86
C GLU A 42 -10.45 -1.27 -5.34
N GLN A 43 -11.67 -1.19 -4.80
CA GLN A 43 -11.93 -1.08 -3.36
C GLN A 43 -12.57 -2.36 -2.80
N GLY A 44 -12.70 -3.40 -3.62
CA GLY A 44 -13.25 -4.69 -3.21
C GLY A 44 -12.25 -5.49 -2.36
N ILE A 45 -12.76 -6.53 -1.70
CA ILE A 45 -11.90 -7.53 -1.04
C ILE A 45 -11.38 -8.45 -2.14
N LEU A 46 -10.06 -8.50 -2.31
CA LEU A 46 -9.43 -9.45 -3.22
C LEU A 46 -9.30 -10.82 -2.54
N THR A 47 -9.84 -11.87 -3.17
CA THR A 47 -9.81 -13.26 -2.69
C THR A 47 -9.10 -14.21 -3.65
N GLU A 48 -8.87 -13.79 -4.88
CA GLU A 48 -8.27 -14.62 -5.91
C GLU A 48 -6.75 -14.73 -5.75
N SER A 49 -6.18 -15.82 -6.26
CA SER A 49 -4.72 -15.95 -6.37
C SER A 49 -4.17 -15.00 -7.43
N PHE A 50 -3.00 -14.43 -7.16
CA PHE A 50 -2.29 -13.55 -8.09
C PHE A 50 -0.81 -13.98 -8.18
N GLY A 51 -0.17 -13.64 -9.30
CA GLY A 51 1.24 -13.91 -9.49
C GLY A 51 2.11 -13.07 -8.56
N TYR A 52 3.27 -13.60 -8.20
CA TYR A 52 4.21 -12.88 -7.36
C TYR A 52 4.76 -11.64 -8.06
N ALA A 53 4.91 -10.56 -7.29
CA ALA A 53 5.73 -9.43 -7.70
C ALA A 53 7.21 -9.84 -7.70
N PRO A 54 8.09 -9.17 -8.47
CA PRO A 54 9.51 -9.54 -8.55
C PRO A 54 10.23 -9.67 -7.20
N VAL A 55 9.87 -8.83 -6.23
CA VAL A 55 10.43 -8.88 -4.87
C VAL A 55 9.92 -10.09 -4.07
N GLN A 56 8.68 -10.53 -4.31
CA GLN A 56 8.10 -11.73 -3.69
C GLN A 56 8.72 -12.99 -4.30
N ASP A 57 8.88 -13.05 -5.61
CA ASP A 57 9.58 -14.13 -6.30
C ASP A 57 11.01 -14.30 -5.75
N TRP A 58 11.75 -13.19 -5.69
CA TRP A 58 13.10 -13.21 -5.13
C TRP A 58 13.11 -13.70 -3.68
N PHE A 59 12.14 -13.28 -2.86
CA PHE A 59 12.06 -13.66 -1.45
C PHE A 59 11.78 -15.15 -1.26
N VAL A 60 10.78 -15.69 -1.98
CA VAL A 60 10.35 -17.09 -1.88
C VAL A 60 11.42 -18.05 -2.41
N ASN A 61 12.13 -17.66 -3.47
CA ASN A 61 13.20 -18.47 -4.04
C ASN A 61 14.54 -18.35 -3.31
N LYS A 62 14.64 -17.51 -2.28
CA LYS A 62 15.85 -17.36 -1.50
C LYS A 62 15.95 -18.51 -0.51
N ALA A 63 17.01 -19.30 -0.59
CA ALA A 63 17.32 -20.31 0.43
C ALA A 63 17.63 -19.63 1.76
N MET A 64 16.63 -19.52 2.64
CA MET A 64 16.78 -18.88 3.94
C MET A 64 17.01 -19.92 5.02
N THR A 65 18.12 -19.80 5.74
CA THR A 65 18.40 -20.58 6.94
C THR A 65 17.43 -20.25 8.08
N CYS A 66 16.91 -19.02 8.13
CA CYS A 66 15.92 -18.56 9.13
C CYS A 66 14.94 -17.55 8.51
N ALA A 67 13.79 -18.01 8.00
CA ALA A 67 12.78 -17.15 7.35
C ALA A 67 12.25 -16.01 8.26
N ASN A 68 12.21 -16.24 9.58
CA ASN A 68 11.73 -15.27 10.57
C ASN A 68 12.59 -13.99 10.68
N HIS A 69 13.77 -13.93 10.06
CA HIS A 69 14.63 -12.73 10.05
C HIS A 69 14.13 -11.61 9.13
N TYR A 70 13.07 -11.84 8.36
CA TYR A 70 12.43 -10.82 7.52
C TYR A 70 11.19 -10.19 8.15
N ASN A 71 10.95 -10.46 9.43
CA ASN A 71 9.88 -9.81 10.17
C ASN A 71 10.23 -8.35 10.44
N GLN A 72 9.28 -7.45 10.19
CA GLN A 72 9.35 -6.06 10.62
C GLN A 72 8.54 -5.90 11.90
N ALA A 73 9.17 -5.43 12.97
CA ALA A 73 8.54 -5.25 14.27
C ALA A 73 8.79 -3.84 14.80
N PHE A 74 7.77 -3.26 15.42
CA PHE A 74 7.82 -1.93 16.04
C PHE A 74 7.10 -1.98 17.39
N VAL A 75 7.58 -1.19 18.35
CA VAL A 75 6.94 -1.00 19.65
C VAL A 75 6.41 0.42 19.72
N LEU A 76 5.12 0.57 20.03
CA LEU A 76 4.45 1.85 20.18
C LEU A 76 4.01 2.04 21.62
N ARG A 77 4.26 3.22 22.17
CA ARG A 77 3.71 3.63 23.47
C ARG A 77 2.51 4.54 23.22
N ILE A 78 1.36 4.15 23.76
CA ILE A 78 0.11 4.91 23.66
C ILE A 78 -0.11 5.58 25.01
N HIS A 79 -0.28 6.91 24.98
CA HIS A 79 -0.38 7.73 26.19
C HIS A 79 -1.81 7.83 26.74
N ASP A 80 -2.80 7.55 25.90
CA ASP A 80 -4.22 7.52 26.27
C ASP A 80 -4.69 6.11 26.63
N THR A 81 -5.84 6.01 27.29
CA THR A 81 -6.46 4.71 27.58
C THR A 81 -6.91 4.04 26.30
N LEU A 82 -6.26 2.93 25.94
CA LEU A 82 -6.67 2.07 24.83
C LEU A 82 -7.24 0.76 25.39
N SER A 83 -8.52 0.50 25.11
CA SER A 83 -9.11 -0.80 25.44
C SER A 83 -8.62 -1.88 24.47
N GLN A 84 -8.49 -3.11 24.97
CA GLN A 84 -8.15 -4.27 24.13
C GLN A 84 -9.14 -4.42 22.96
N ALA A 85 -10.44 -4.25 23.22
CA ALA A 85 -11.48 -4.35 22.20
C ALA A 85 -11.32 -3.31 21.08
N SER A 86 -10.98 -2.07 21.43
CA SER A 86 -10.71 -1.01 20.45
C SER A 86 -9.46 -1.29 19.62
N LEU A 87 -8.41 -1.86 20.23
CA LEU A 87 -7.20 -2.27 19.51
C LEU A 87 -7.51 -3.41 18.53
N GLU A 88 -8.25 -4.41 18.97
CA GLU A 88 -8.64 -5.55 18.14
C GLU A 88 -9.50 -5.12 16.95
N ASP A 89 -10.50 -4.25 17.17
CA ASP A 89 -11.30 -3.66 16.08
C ASP A 89 -10.42 -2.90 15.08
N ALA A 90 -9.49 -2.06 15.57
CA ALA A 90 -8.59 -1.31 14.71
C ALA A 90 -7.70 -2.24 13.87
N LEU A 91 -7.12 -3.29 14.47
CA LEU A 91 -6.29 -4.27 13.77
C LEU A 91 -7.09 -5.04 12.71
N ASN A 92 -8.32 -5.47 13.04
CA ASN A 92 -9.21 -6.14 12.09
C ASN A 92 -9.58 -5.24 10.91
N ARG A 93 -9.83 -3.95 11.16
CA ARG A 93 -10.10 -2.96 10.09
C ARG A 93 -8.90 -2.71 9.20
N ILE A 94 -7.69 -2.63 9.78
CA ILE A 94 -6.44 -2.53 9.02
C ILE A 94 -6.25 -3.78 8.15
N ALA A 95 -6.39 -4.98 8.75
CA ALA A 95 -6.28 -6.23 8.02
C ALA A 95 -7.30 -6.33 6.88
N LYS A 96 -8.54 -5.84 7.07
CA LYS A 96 -9.57 -5.79 6.02
C LYS A 96 -9.29 -4.77 4.90
N GLN A 97 -8.69 -3.63 5.23
CA GLN A 97 -8.37 -2.57 4.27
C GLN A 97 -7.15 -2.89 3.39
N HIS A 98 -6.24 -3.74 3.87
CA HIS A 98 -4.98 -4.05 3.18
C HIS A 98 -4.91 -5.54 2.81
N ASP A 99 -5.19 -5.88 1.55
CA ASP A 99 -5.28 -7.27 1.09
C ASP A 99 -4.01 -8.08 1.37
N MET A 100 -2.83 -7.47 1.20
CA MET A 100 -1.53 -8.12 1.46
C MET A 100 -1.33 -8.57 2.91
N LEU A 101 -2.05 -8.03 3.89
CA LEU A 101 -2.00 -8.49 5.28
C LEU A 101 -2.75 -9.81 5.50
N ARG A 102 -3.60 -10.21 4.54
CA ARG A 102 -4.37 -11.46 4.56
C ARG A 102 -3.84 -12.49 3.56
N CYS A 103 -2.82 -12.12 2.77
CA CYS A 103 -2.22 -13.02 1.80
C CYS A 103 -1.44 -14.13 2.50
N ILE A 104 -1.55 -15.33 1.94
CA ILE A 104 -0.79 -16.51 2.34
C ILE A 104 0.02 -16.99 1.14
N PHE A 105 1.24 -17.46 1.38
CA PHE A 105 2.06 -18.11 0.36
C PHE A 105 1.77 -19.60 0.38
N ASP A 106 1.30 -20.13 -0.75
CA ASP A 106 1.08 -21.56 -0.91
C ASP A 106 2.32 -22.21 -1.53
N ALA A 107 3.09 -22.91 -0.69
CA ALA A 107 4.30 -23.60 -1.13
C ALA A 107 4.02 -24.81 -2.04
N SER A 108 2.76 -25.27 -2.15
CA SER A 108 2.39 -26.44 -2.96
C SER A 108 2.26 -26.16 -4.46
N LYS A 109 2.27 -24.89 -4.89
CA LYS A 109 2.10 -24.48 -6.30
C LYS A 109 3.39 -24.10 -7.02
N GLN A 110 4.57 -24.52 -6.55
CA GLN A 110 5.85 -24.23 -7.21
C GLN A 110 6.14 -25.05 -8.48
N GLU A 111 5.25 -25.96 -8.89
CA GLU A 111 5.38 -26.71 -10.15
C GLU A 111 4.41 -26.19 -11.21
N GLN A 112 4.82 -25.14 -11.93
CA GLN A 112 4.46 -24.91 -13.34
C GLN A 112 5.38 -23.89 -14.00
#